data_AF-A0AAD1HQJ7-F1
#
_entry.id   AF-A0AAD1HQJ7-F1
#
_cell.length_a   1.000
_cell.length_b   1.000
_cell.length_c   1.000
_cell.angle_alpha   90.00
_cell.angle_beta   90.00
_cell.angle_gamma   90.00
#
_symmetry.space_group_name_H-M   'P 1'
#
loop_
_entity.id
_entity.type
_entity.pdbx_description
1 polymer ?
#
loop_
_entity_poly.entity_id
_entity_poly.type
_entity_poly.pdbx_seq_one_letter_code
_entity_poly.pdbx_strand_id
1 'polypeptide(L)'
;MTAYSVGLLILRVVLGVTMAAHGYNKFFGGGRIKGTAGWFESIGMKPGTFHARVAASTEMAAGIGLALGLLTPIPAAGFVALMLVAAWTVHRHNGFFIVKEGWEYNLVLAAAAVAIAATGAGKYSLDYLLFKGTSVYPWLHGWCGLLIALVLGLAGGIGQLAIFYRPPAKS
;
A
#
# COMPACT_ATOMS: atom_id res chain seq x y z
N MET A 1 13.26 -11.60 -23.84
CA MET A 1 12.23 -10.96 -22.97
C MET A 1 11.11 -11.99 -22.79
N THR A 2 10.64 -12.25 -21.56
CA THR A 2 9.50 -13.20 -21.37
C THR A 2 8.22 -12.42 -21.13
N ALA A 3 7.10 -12.87 -21.70
CA ALA A 3 5.78 -12.26 -21.49
C ALA A 3 5.46 -12.11 -19.99
N TYR A 4 5.87 -13.10 -19.18
CA TYR A 4 5.79 -13.06 -17.73
C TYR A 4 6.46 -11.82 -17.10
N SER A 5 7.69 -11.48 -17.51
CA SER A 5 8.41 -10.33 -16.93
C SER A 5 7.77 -9.00 -17.34
N VAL A 6 7.21 -8.93 -18.55
CA VAL A 6 6.49 -7.75 -19.03
C VAL A 6 5.14 -7.61 -18.30
N GLY A 7 4.41 -8.71 -18.10
CA GLY A 7 3.16 -8.71 -17.34
C GLY A 7 3.36 -8.22 -15.90
N LEU A 8 4.40 -8.69 -15.22
CA LEU A 8 4.76 -8.20 -13.88
C LEU A 8 5.14 -6.72 -13.88
N LEU A 9 5.86 -6.24 -14.90
CA LEU A 9 6.21 -4.83 -15.03
C LEU A 9 4.95 -3.96 -15.17
N ILE A 10 4.03 -4.34 -16.08
CA ILE A 10 2.77 -3.62 -16.29
C ILE A 10 1.98 -3.57 -14.98
N LEU A 11 1.79 -4.71 -14.31
CA LEU A 11 1.05 -4.79 -13.07
C LEU A 11 1.68 -3.90 -11.99
N ARG A 12 3.00 -3.99 -11.79
CA ARG A 12 3.74 -3.16 -10.82
C ARG A 12 3.62 -1.67 -11.10
N VAL A 13 3.81 -1.26 -12.35
CA VAL A 13 3.77 0.15 -12.73
C VAL A 13 2.37 0.72 -12.55
N VAL A 14 1.33 0.00 -13.00
CA VAL A 14 -0.06 0.47 -12.84
C VAL A 14 -0.42 0.60 -11.36
N LEU A 15 -0.23 -0.46 -10.56
CA LEU A 15 -0.51 -0.40 -9.11
C LEU A 15 0.29 0.69 -8.42
N GLY A 16 1.59 0.75 -8.71
CA GLY A 16 2.51 1.67 -8.09
C GLY A 16 2.20 3.12 -8.39
N VAL A 17 1.96 3.45 -9.67
CA VAL A 17 1.57 4.81 -10.09
C VAL A 17 0.22 5.20 -9.52
N THR A 18 -0.76 4.29 -9.48
CA THR A 18 -2.06 4.56 -8.85
C THR A 18 -1.88 4.98 -7.40
N MET A 19 -1.15 4.21 -6.58
CA MET A 19 -0.92 4.60 -5.19
C MET A 19 -0.08 5.87 -5.05
N ALA A 20 0.94 6.05 -5.89
CA ALA A 20 1.73 7.26 -5.87
C ALA A 20 0.89 8.50 -6.21
N ALA A 21 -0.07 8.38 -7.12
CA ALA A 21 -1.01 9.46 -7.46
C ALA A 21 -1.93 9.81 -6.27
N HIS A 22 -2.40 8.82 -5.50
CA HIS A 22 -3.15 9.09 -4.27
C HIS A 22 -2.33 9.88 -3.25
N GLY A 23 -1.07 9.50 -3.03
CA GLY A 23 -0.18 10.19 -2.11
C GLY A 23 0.18 11.60 -2.59
N TYR A 24 0.46 11.75 -3.89
CA TYR A 24 0.67 13.05 -4.53
C TYR A 24 -0.54 13.98 -4.34
N ASN A 25 -1.76 13.45 -4.56
CA ASN A 25 -2.98 14.23 -4.37
C ASN A 25 -3.17 14.67 -2.90
N LYS A 26 -2.74 13.88 -1.91
CA LYS A 26 -2.77 14.31 -0.50
C LYS A 26 -1.78 15.45 -0.20
N PHE A 27 -0.61 15.46 -0.84
CA PHE A 27 0.35 16.56 -0.68
C PHE A 27 -0.08 17.83 -1.43
N PHE A 28 -0.55 17.67 -2.67
CA PHE A 28 -0.64 18.79 -3.62
C PHE A 28 -2.06 19.09 -4.11
N GLY A 29 -3.03 18.18 -3.91
CA GLY A 29 -4.43 18.32 -4.33
C GLY A 29 -5.33 19.13 -3.39
N GLY A 30 -6.60 19.27 -3.78
CA GLY A 30 -7.65 20.16 -3.22
C GLY A 30 -7.97 20.00 -1.72
N GLY A 31 -7.06 20.49 -0.88
CA GLY A 31 -7.12 20.48 0.59
C GLY A 31 -5.73 20.35 1.21
N ARG A 32 -4.79 19.76 0.47
CA ARG A 32 -3.42 19.41 0.89
C ARG A 32 -3.42 18.66 2.22
N ILE A 33 -2.27 18.59 2.87
CA ILE A 33 -2.12 17.93 4.18
C ILE A 33 -3.10 18.47 5.23
N LYS A 34 -3.45 19.77 5.21
CA LYS A 34 -4.40 20.34 6.19
C LYS A 34 -5.81 19.76 6.01
N GLY A 35 -6.32 19.69 4.78
CA GLY A 35 -7.62 19.11 4.49
C GLY A 35 -7.65 17.60 4.76
N THR A 36 -6.61 16.89 4.31
CA THR A 36 -6.46 15.46 4.59
C THR A 36 -6.39 15.17 6.10
N ALA A 37 -5.72 16.02 6.87
CA ALA A 37 -5.65 15.89 8.32
C ALA A 37 -7.03 16.03 8.98
N GLY A 38 -7.80 17.06 8.60
CA GLY A 38 -9.17 17.24 9.09
C GLY A 38 -10.07 16.07 8.76
N TRP A 39 -9.94 15.50 7.56
CA TRP A 39 -10.66 14.29 7.16
C TRP A 39 -10.24 13.05 7.97
N PHE A 40 -8.94 12.86 8.24
CA PHE A 40 -8.49 11.77 9.11
C PHE A 40 -9.05 11.91 10.53
N GLU A 41 -9.09 13.13 11.07
CA GLU A 41 -9.70 13.39 12.37
C GLU A 41 -11.19 13.04 12.40
N SER A 42 -11.93 13.37 11.33
CA SER A 42 -13.38 13.13 11.24
C SER A 42 -13.74 11.64 11.17
N ILE A 43 -12.87 10.81 10.58
CA ILE A 43 -13.03 9.34 10.58
C ILE A 43 -12.43 8.68 11.83
N GLY A 44 -11.87 9.46 12.77
CA GLY A 44 -11.36 8.95 14.05
C GLY A 44 -9.90 8.54 14.06
N MET A 45 -9.11 8.83 13.02
CA MET A 45 -7.66 8.60 13.02
C MET A 45 -6.92 9.82 13.58
N LYS A 46 -6.44 9.72 14.82
CA LYS A 46 -5.86 10.86 15.57
C LYS A 46 -4.40 10.63 15.94
N PRO A 47 -3.52 11.65 15.93
CA PRO A 47 -3.73 13.01 15.40
C PRO A 47 -3.73 13.00 13.86
N GLY A 48 -4.70 13.65 13.23
CA GLY A 48 -4.91 13.61 11.78
C GLY A 48 -3.77 14.21 10.97
N THR A 49 -3.05 15.21 11.48
CA THR A 49 -1.85 15.75 10.79
C THR A 49 -0.75 14.71 10.65
N PHE A 50 -0.57 13.87 11.68
CA PHE A 50 0.39 12.77 11.63
C PHE A 50 -0.06 11.76 10.57
N HIS A 51 -1.32 11.32 10.61
CA HIS A 51 -1.85 10.34 9.65
C HIS A 51 -1.90 10.84 8.22
N ALA A 52 -2.19 12.13 7.99
CA ALA A 52 -2.12 12.74 6.67
C ALA A 52 -0.73 12.64 6.06
N ARG A 53 0.32 12.94 6.84
CA ARG A 53 1.72 12.84 6.38
C ARG A 53 2.15 11.40 6.19
N VAL A 54 1.83 10.52 7.14
CA VAL A 54 2.18 9.09 7.07
C VAL A 54 1.51 8.44 5.87
N ALA A 55 0.20 8.64 5.68
CA ALA A 55 -0.51 8.12 4.52
C ALA A 55 0.08 8.68 3.22
N ALA A 56 0.19 10.00 3.07
CA ALA A 56 0.69 10.59 1.83
C ALA A 56 2.10 10.13 1.46
N SER A 57 3.02 10.11 2.44
CA SER A 57 4.41 9.66 2.21
C SER A 57 4.49 8.16 1.94
N THR A 58 3.73 7.32 2.66
CA THR A 58 3.73 5.88 2.45
C THR A 58 3.11 5.53 1.10
N GLU A 59 2.02 6.17 0.70
CA GLU A 59 1.39 5.95 -0.61
C GLU A 59 2.33 6.31 -1.76
N MET A 60 3.06 7.43 -1.66
CA MET A 60 4.07 7.81 -2.64
C MET A 60 5.27 6.84 -2.64
N ALA A 61 5.85 6.57 -1.48
CA ALA A 61 7.06 5.75 -1.37
C ALA A 61 6.79 4.30 -1.75
N ALA A 62 5.70 3.70 -1.25
CA ALA A 62 5.29 2.35 -1.62
C ALA A 62 4.85 2.29 -3.09
N GLY A 63 4.11 3.29 -3.58
CA GLY A 63 3.71 3.35 -4.98
C GLY A 63 4.91 3.35 -5.93
N ILE A 64 5.85 4.28 -5.72
CA ILE A 64 7.08 4.39 -6.52
C ILE A 64 7.96 3.15 -6.34
N GLY A 65 8.17 2.69 -5.11
CA GLY A 65 8.99 1.51 -4.81
C GLY A 65 8.47 0.25 -5.51
N LEU A 66 7.15 0.03 -5.52
CA LEU A 66 6.53 -1.10 -6.21
C LEU A 66 6.68 -0.97 -7.73
N ALA A 67 6.44 0.22 -8.29
CA ALA A 67 6.60 0.49 -9.73
C ALA A 67 8.03 0.22 -10.22
N LEU A 68 9.03 0.65 -9.44
CA LEU A 68 10.45 0.38 -9.73
C LEU A 68 10.84 -1.08 -9.44
N GLY A 69 10.07 -1.76 -8.58
CA GLY A 69 10.39 -3.11 -8.10
C GLY A 69 11.66 -3.07 -7.25
N LEU A 70 11.70 -2.18 -6.27
CA LEU A 70 12.80 -2.00 -5.34
C LEU A 70 12.38 -2.43 -3.93
N LEU A 71 13.12 -3.37 -3.36
CA LEU A 71 12.84 -4.04 -2.10
C LEU A 71 11.37 -4.49 -2.04
N THR A 72 10.88 -5.10 -3.12
CA THR A 72 9.45 -5.28 -3.45
C THR A 72 8.53 -5.71 -2.31
N PRO A 73 8.94 -6.61 -1.39
CA PRO A 73 8.11 -6.95 -0.24
C PRO A 73 7.78 -5.78 0.70
N ILE A 74 8.65 -4.76 0.78
CA ILE A 74 8.47 -3.59 1.64
C ILE A 74 7.40 -2.62 1.09
N PRO A 75 7.45 -2.18 -0.18
CA PRO A 75 6.31 -1.50 -0.80
C PRO A 75 5.00 -2.29 -0.72
N ALA A 76 5.06 -3.62 -0.95
CA ALA A 76 3.87 -4.46 -0.84
C ALA A 76 3.28 -4.48 0.58
N ALA A 77 4.12 -4.52 1.62
CA ALA A 77 3.67 -4.35 3.01
C ALA A 77 2.98 -2.99 3.22
N GLY A 78 3.52 -1.92 2.62
CA GLY A 78 2.89 -0.60 2.63
C GLY A 78 1.48 -0.62 2.02
N PHE A 79 1.29 -1.28 0.88
CA PHE A 79 -0.04 -1.48 0.27
C PHE A 79 -0.98 -2.21 1.22
N VAL A 80 -0.55 -3.33 1.81
CA VAL A 80 -1.36 -4.11 2.76
C VAL A 80 -1.79 -3.25 3.96
N ALA A 81 -0.84 -2.52 4.57
CA ALA A 81 -1.13 -1.66 5.72
C ALA A 81 -2.13 -0.55 5.36
N LEU A 82 -1.88 0.18 4.28
CA LEU A 82 -2.74 1.28 3.80
C LEU A 82 -4.15 0.79 3.49
N MET A 83 -4.25 -0.31 2.74
CA MET A 83 -5.54 -0.87 2.33
C MET A 83 -6.31 -1.44 3.51
N LEU A 84 -5.64 -2.06 4.49
CA LEU A 84 -6.26 -2.53 5.72
C LEU A 84 -6.86 -1.36 6.53
N VAL A 85 -6.07 -0.29 6.75
CA VAL A 85 -6.54 0.90 7.46
C VAL A 85 -7.71 1.55 6.72
N ALA A 86 -7.60 1.74 5.41
CA ALA A 86 -8.66 2.33 4.60
C ALA A 86 -9.94 1.49 4.60
N ALA A 87 -9.83 0.17 4.40
CA ALA A 87 -10.96 -0.74 4.46
C ALA A 87 -11.65 -0.69 5.83
N TRP A 88 -10.88 -0.71 6.93
CA TRP A 88 -11.43 -0.72 8.28
C TRP A 88 -12.07 0.60 8.69
N THR A 89 -11.47 1.72 8.32
CA THR A 89 -11.91 3.05 8.79
C THR A 89 -12.97 3.68 7.91
N VAL A 90 -12.96 3.40 6.60
CA VAL A 90 -13.82 4.07 5.62
C VAL A 90 -14.83 3.11 5.00
N HIS A 91 -14.39 1.95 4.52
CA HIS A 91 -15.19 1.17 3.57
C HIS A 91 -15.97 -0.02 4.19
N ARG A 92 -15.60 -0.49 5.39
CA ARG A 92 -16.17 -1.72 5.98
C ARG A 92 -17.70 -1.70 6.13
N HIS A 93 -18.29 -0.53 6.36
CA HIS A 93 -19.73 -0.38 6.59
C HIS A 93 -20.53 -0.37 5.27
N ASN A 94 -19.84 -0.18 4.13
CA ASN A 94 -20.46 -0.08 2.81
C ASN A 94 -20.58 -1.45 2.10
N GLY A 95 -20.14 -2.52 2.75
CA GLY A 95 -20.11 -3.87 2.18
C GLY A 95 -18.95 -4.06 1.20
N PHE A 96 -19.05 -5.10 0.35
CA PHE A 96 -17.96 -5.49 -0.54
C PHE A 96 -17.79 -4.55 -1.74
N PHE A 97 -18.83 -4.35 -2.54
CA PHE A 97 -18.72 -3.79 -3.89
C PHE A 97 -18.24 -2.33 -3.96
N ILE A 98 -17.29 -2.04 -4.84
CA ILE A 98 -16.69 -0.71 -5.07
C ILE A 98 -17.73 0.34 -5.48
N VAL A 99 -18.76 -0.05 -6.24
CA VAL A 99 -19.83 0.87 -6.69
C VAL A 99 -20.68 1.43 -5.54
N LYS A 100 -20.55 0.84 -4.34
CA LYS A 100 -21.15 1.33 -3.10
C LYS A 100 -20.12 1.98 -2.17
N GLU A 101 -18.92 2.28 -2.65
CA GLU A 101 -17.77 2.67 -1.83
C GLU A 101 -17.37 1.56 -0.83
N GLY A 102 -17.55 0.30 -1.22
CA GLY A 102 -17.14 -0.89 -0.45
C GLY A 102 -15.65 -1.20 -0.54
N TRP A 103 -15.20 -2.22 0.22
CA TRP A 103 -13.78 -2.53 0.41
C TRP A 103 -13.15 -3.42 -0.69
N GLU A 104 -13.89 -3.74 -1.76
CA GLU A 104 -13.44 -4.54 -2.91
C GLU A 104 -12.11 -4.05 -3.48
N TYR A 105 -12.00 -2.74 -3.74
CA TYR A 105 -10.78 -2.19 -4.34
C TYR A 105 -9.58 -2.26 -3.40
N ASN A 106 -9.81 -2.06 -2.10
CA ASN A 106 -8.75 -2.21 -1.09
C ASN A 106 -8.20 -3.64 -1.07
N LEU A 107 -9.09 -4.64 -1.14
CA LEU A 107 -8.69 -6.05 -1.22
C LEU A 107 -7.88 -6.32 -2.48
N VAL A 108 -8.36 -5.86 -3.65
CA VAL A 108 -7.69 -6.09 -4.93
C VAL A 108 -6.28 -5.50 -4.93
N LEU A 109 -6.13 -4.25 -4.47
CA LEU A 109 -4.82 -3.60 -4.40
C LEU A 109 -3.85 -4.32 -3.45
N ALA A 110 -4.31 -4.69 -2.25
CA ALA A 110 -3.49 -5.41 -1.27
C ALA A 110 -3.09 -6.80 -1.78
N ALA A 111 -4.06 -7.57 -2.29
CA ALA A 111 -3.82 -8.93 -2.78
C ALA A 111 -2.88 -8.94 -3.99
N ALA A 112 -3.03 -8.00 -4.92
CA ALA A 112 -2.15 -7.89 -6.07
C ALA A 112 -0.72 -7.48 -5.67
N ALA A 113 -0.56 -6.57 -4.70
CA ALA A 113 0.77 -6.24 -4.16
C ALA A 113 1.44 -7.44 -3.46
N VAL A 114 0.69 -8.23 -2.68
CA VAL A 114 1.18 -9.47 -2.06
C VAL A 114 1.53 -10.51 -3.12
N ALA A 115 0.74 -10.66 -4.17
CA ALA A 115 1.03 -11.57 -5.27
C ALA A 115 2.33 -11.19 -5.99
N ILE A 116 2.59 -9.90 -6.19
CA ILE A 116 3.87 -9.40 -6.73
C ILE A 116 5.03 -9.71 -5.78
N ALA A 117 4.87 -9.52 -4.46
CA ALA A 117 5.90 -9.87 -3.48
C ALA A 117 6.16 -11.39 -3.43
N ALA A 118 5.13 -12.20 -3.63
CA ALA A 118 5.25 -13.66 -3.65
C ALA A 118 5.92 -14.16 -4.94
N THR A 119 5.59 -13.57 -6.09
CA THR A 119 6.12 -14.00 -7.39
C THR A 119 7.46 -13.35 -7.73
N GLY A 120 7.78 -12.23 -7.10
CA GLY A 120 8.95 -11.40 -7.35
C GLY A 120 8.69 -10.30 -8.39
N ALA A 121 9.56 -9.30 -8.43
CA ALA A 121 9.38 -8.11 -9.27
C ALA A 121 9.62 -8.34 -10.78
N GLY A 122 10.08 -9.54 -11.17
CA GLY A 122 10.47 -9.85 -12.54
C GLY A 122 11.79 -9.20 -12.97
N LYS A 123 12.22 -9.49 -14.21
CA LYS A 123 13.55 -9.07 -14.72
C LYS A 123 13.71 -7.57 -14.93
N TYR A 124 12.61 -6.83 -15.12
CA TYR A 124 12.60 -5.37 -15.31
C TYR A 124 12.36 -4.65 -13.99
N SER A 125 13.20 -4.92 -13.00
CA SER A 125 13.08 -4.36 -11.66
C SER A 125 14.45 -3.96 -11.12
N LEU A 126 14.46 -3.01 -10.19
CA LEU A 126 15.68 -2.70 -9.46
C LEU A 126 16.12 -3.88 -8.59
N ASP A 127 15.22 -4.71 -8.11
CA ASP A 127 15.56 -5.92 -7.37
C ASP A 127 16.41 -6.89 -8.18
N TYR A 128 16.03 -7.13 -9.43
CA TYR A 128 16.80 -7.97 -10.33
C TYR A 128 18.13 -7.32 -10.72
N LEU A 129 18.13 -6.00 -10.97
CA LEU A 129 19.33 -5.27 -11.37
C LEU A 129 20.39 -5.22 -10.25
N LEU A 130 19.96 -4.95 -9.02
CA LEU A 130 20.85 -4.67 -7.90
C LEU A 130 21.18 -5.91 -7.07
N PHE A 131 20.24 -6.85 -6.91
CA PHE A 131 20.38 -7.90 -5.91
C PHE A 131 20.56 -9.31 -6.47
N LYS A 132 20.27 -9.60 -7.74
CA LYS A 132 20.25 -10.97 -8.29
C LYS A 132 21.45 -11.86 -7.89
N GLY A 133 22.66 -11.30 -7.79
CA GLY A 133 23.88 -12.02 -7.43
C GLY A 133 24.21 -12.04 -5.93
N THR A 134 23.33 -11.54 -5.07
CA THR A 134 23.55 -11.35 -3.63
C THR A 134 22.71 -12.31 -2.81
N SER A 135 23.09 -12.51 -1.55
CA SER A 135 22.31 -13.29 -0.58
C SER A 135 20.97 -12.66 -0.20
N VAL A 136 20.74 -11.40 -0.58
CA VAL A 136 19.48 -10.67 -0.31
C VAL A 136 18.38 -11.07 -1.29
N TYR A 137 18.71 -11.40 -2.54
CA TYR A 137 17.70 -11.63 -3.58
C TYR A 137 16.62 -12.67 -3.23
N PRO A 138 16.95 -13.83 -2.61
CA PRO A 138 15.94 -14.82 -2.22
C PRO A 138 14.92 -14.30 -1.20
N TRP A 139 15.25 -13.24 -0.44
CA TRP A 139 14.34 -12.61 0.52
C TRP A 139 13.33 -11.68 -0.13
N LEU A 140 13.58 -11.25 -1.38
CA LEU A 140 12.76 -10.27 -2.09
C LEU A 140 11.59 -10.89 -2.87
N HIS A 141 11.45 -12.22 -2.85
CA HIS A 141 10.42 -12.94 -3.56
C HIS A 141 10.07 -14.28 -2.88
N GLY A 142 9.18 -15.07 -3.49
CA GLY A 142 8.77 -16.37 -2.97
C GLY A 142 8.06 -16.28 -1.62
N TRP A 143 8.22 -17.33 -0.81
CA TRP A 143 7.65 -17.37 0.55
C TRP A 143 8.20 -16.26 1.45
N CYS A 144 9.47 -15.92 1.33
CA CYS A 144 10.05 -14.83 2.12
C CYS A 144 9.39 -13.49 1.76
N GLY A 145 9.30 -13.16 0.47
CA GLY A 145 8.64 -11.94 0.03
C GLY A 145 7.17 -11.87 0.42
N LEU A 146 6.44 -12.98 0.27
CA LEU A 146 5.05 -13.11 0.71
C LEU A 146 4.91 -12.85 2.22
N LEU A 147 5.71 -13.51 3.04
CA LEU A 147 5.63 -13.39 4.50
C LEU A 147 6.04 -12.01 4.97
N ILE A 148 7.08 -11.41 4.39
CA ILE A 148 7.49 -10.03 4.71
C ILE A 148 6.36 -9.06 4.39
N ALA A 149 5.75 -9.16 3.20
CA ALA A 149 4.66 -8.28 2.79
C ALA A 149 3.43 -8.41 3.72
N LEU A 150 3.01 -9.64 4.03
CA LEU A 150 1.85 -9.88 4.89
C LEU A 150 2.12 -9.53 6.35
N VAL A 151 3.20 -10.03 6.93
CA VAL A 151 3.49 -9.83 8.36
C VAL A 151 3.73 -8.36 8.66
N LEU A 152 4.62 -7.70 7.91
CA LEU A 152 4.90 -6.29 8.14
C LEU A 152 3.69 -5.40 7.83
N GLY A 153 2.97 -5.71 6.75
CA GLY A 153 1.79 -4.94 6.34
C GLY A 153 0.63 -5.05 7.33
N LEU A 154 0.31 -6.27 7.76
CA LEU A 154 -0.74 -6.51 8.75
C LEU A 154 -0.33 -5.95 10.12
N ALA A 155 0.90 -6.20 10.57
CA ALA A 155 1.38 -5.65 11.85
C ALA A 155 1.35 -4.12 11.84
N GLY A 156 1.79 -3.49 10.74
CA GLY A 156 1.75 -2.03 10.58
C GLY A 156 0.34 -1.48 10.59
N GLY A 157 -0.57 -2.04 9.79
CA GLY A 157 -1.96 -1.59 9.73
C GLY A 157 -2.73 -1.83 11.02
N ILE A 158 -2.61 -3.01 11.63
CA ILE A 158 -3.24 -3.34 12.93
C ILE A 158 -2.66 -2.46 14.03
N GLY A 159 -1.35 -2.28 14.08
CA GLY A 159 -0.70 -1.40 15.05
C GLY A 159 -1.18 0.05 14.92
N GLN A 160 -1.29 0.55 13.69
CA GLN A 160 -1.80 1.90 13.44
C GLN A 160 -3.25 2.05 13.90
N LEU A 161 -4.11 1.06 13.65
CA LEU A 161 -5.50 1.06 14.13
C LEU A 161 -5.56 1.00 15.66
N ALA A 162 -4.86 0.05 16.28
CA ALA A 162 -4.89 -0.14 17.74
C ALA A 162 -4.43 1.13 18.47
N ILE A 163 -3.34 1.74 18.02
CA ILE A 163 -2.74 2.89 18.68
C ILE A 163 -3.56 4.16 18.44
N PHE A 164 -4.04 4.39 17.21
CA PHE A 164 -4.50 5.73 16.80
C PHE A 164 -5.98 5.85 16.40
N TYR A 165 -6.68 4.73 16.18
CA TYR A 165 -8.08 4.78 15.79
C TYR A 165 -8.99 4.97 17.01
N ARG A 166 -9.69 6.10 17.05
CA ARG A 166 -10.63 6.52 18.08
C ARG A 166 -11.90 7.01 17.38
N PRO A 167 -12.80 6.09 16.96
CA PRO A 167 -13.98 6.45 16.20
C PRO A 167 -14.86 7.42 16.98
N PRO A 168 -15.49 8.40 16.31
CA PRO A 168 -16.49 9.23 16.95
C PRO A 168 -17.64 8.37 17.48
N ALA A 169 -18.24 8.79 18.60
CA ALA A 169 -19.42 8.11 19.14
C ALA A 169 -20.51 8.06 18.07
N LYS A 170 -21.19 6.92 17.95
CA LYS A 170 -22.35 6.81 17.07
C LYS A 170 -23.42 7.75 17.60
N SER A 171 -23.75 8.79 16.83
CA SER A 171 -24.94 9.63 17.04
C SER A 171 -26.20 8.89 16.63
#